data_AF-S5AJ90-F1
#
_entry.id   AF-S5AJ90-F1
#
_cell.length_a   1.000
_cell.length_b   1.000
_cell.length_c   1.000
_cell.angle_alpha   90.00
_cell.angle_beta   90.00
_cell.angle_gamma   90.00
#
_symmetry.space_group_name_H-M   'P 1'
#
loop_
_entity.id
_entity.type
_entity.pdbx_description
1 polymer ?
#
loop_
_entity_poly.entity_id
_entity_poly.type
_entity_poly.pdbx_seq_one_letter_code
_entity_poly.pdbx_strand_id
1 'polypeptide(L)' 'MARDLSIIDRVGNSRRAAYVVFIGRNPGVYLSWKETKMQVHQFSGNDYKGFDSLDEAREALINIKTAQAFAKQLKST' A
#
# COMPACT_ATOMS: atom_id res chain seq x y z
N MET A 1 13.27 -20.92 -5.56
CA MET A 1 12.75 -20.49 -4.23
C MET A 1 11.23 -20.38 -4.32
N ALA A 2 10.50 -21.45 -4.00
CA ALA A 2 9.04 -21.42 -3.92
C ALA A 2 8.68 -20.88 -2.52
N ARG A 3 7.95 -19.77 -2.46
CA ARG A 3 7.44 -19.23 -1.19
C ARG A 3 6.39 -20.20 -0.67
N ASP A 4 6.71 -20.81 0.47
CA ASP A 4 5.88 -21.72 1.26
C ASP A 4 4.44 -21.18 1.39
N LEU A 5 3.48 -22.03 1.02
CA LEU A 5 2.06 -21.70 0.91
C LEU A 5 1.25 -22.15 2.15
N SER A 6 1.89 -22.30 3.31
CA SER A 6 1.25 -22.91 4.49
C SER A 6 0.59 -21.91 5.44
N ILE A 7 0.62 -20.61 5.14
CA ILE A 7 0.06 -19.57 5.99
C ILE A 7 -0.90 -18.74 5.12
N ILE A 8 -2.11 -18.48 5.62
CA ILE A 8 -3.18 -17.57 5.12
C ILE A 8 -4.39 -18.25 4.39
N ASP A 9 -5.34 -18.66 5.24
CA ASP A 9 -6.82 -18.70 5.19
C ASP A 9 -7.66 -19.47 4.14
N ARG A 10 -8.56 -20.31 4.68
CA ARG A 10 -9.59 -21.12 4.00
C ARG A 10 -10.79 -20.32 3.46
N VAL A 11 -10.86 -19.00 3.62
CA VAL A 11 -11.92 -18.16 3.04
C VAL A 11 -11.36 -16.81 2.60
N GLY A 12 -11.21 -16.58 1.28
CA GLY A 12 -10.99 -15.23 0.74
C GLY A 12 -9.55 -14.67 0.79
N ASN A 13 -8.57 -15.55 0.52
CA ASN A 13 -7.12 -15.37 0.52
C ASN A 13 -6.60 -14.01 -0.02
N SER A 14 -6.26 -13.13 0.91
CA SER A 14 -5.33 -12.03 0.69
C SER A 14 -3.96 -12.48 1.19
N ARG A 15 -3.03 -12.81 0.29
CA ARG A 15 -1.65 -13.26 0.61
C ARG A 15 -0.76 -12.20 1.30
N ARG A 16 -1.36 -11.14 1.85
CA ARG A 16 -0.68 -9.92 2.32
C ARG A 16 -1.31 -9.52 3.64
N ALA A 17 -0.48 -9.20 4.62
CA ALA A 17 -0.93 -8.73 5.93
C ALA A 17 -1.32 -7.25 5.91
N ALA A 18 -0.74 -6.45 4.99
CA ALA A 18 -0.98 -5.02 4.91
C ALA A 18 -0.98 -4.50 3.46
N TYR A 19 -1.65 -3.39 3.22
CA TYR A 19 -1.74 -2.72 1.94
C TYR A 19 -1.42 -1.24 2.10
N VAL A 20 -0.49 -0.72 1.30
CA VAL A 20 -0.13 0.69 1.27
C VAL A 20 -0.69 1.30 -0.01
N VAL A 21 -1.44 2.39 0.12
CA VAL A 21 -1.92 3.20 -1.00
C VAL A 21 -1.02 4.43 -1.09
N PHE A 22 -0.22 4.50 -2.15
CA PHE A 22 0.65 5.63 -2.44
C PHE A 22 -0.11 6.72 -3.19
N ILE A 23 -0.93 6.31 -4.17
CA ILE A 23 -1.76 7.20 -4.96
C ILE A 23 -3.17 6.65 -4.98
N GLY A 24 -4.12 7.45 -4.50
CA GLY A 24 -5.53 7.12 -4.45
C GLY A 24 -6.32 8.24 -3.81
N ARG A 25 -7.60 7.96 -3.49
CA ARG A 25 -8.46 8.94 -2.81
C ARG A 25 -7.91 9.35 -1.45
N ASN A 26 -7.51 8.35 -0.65
CA ASN A 26 -6.92 8.56 0.67
C ASN A 26 -5.65 7.70 0.82
N PRO A 27 -4.46 8.27 0.56
CA PRO A 27 -3.20 7.53 0.69
C PRO A 27 -2.90 7.20 2.16
N GLY A 28 -2.47 5.96 2.41
CA GLY A 28 -2.28 5.43 3.75
C GLY A 28 -2.07 3.92 3.78
N VAL A 29 -1.83 3.37 4.98
CA VAL A 29 -1.72 1.93 5.20
C VAL A 29 -3.08 1.38 5.67
N TYR A 30 -3.52 0.29 5.04
CA TYR A 30 -4.77 -0.41 5.31
C TYR A 30 -4.48 -1.88 5.60
N LEU A 31 -5.21 -2.45 6.55
CA LEU A 31 -5.12 -3.87 6.91
C LEU A 31 -6.04 -4.74 6.04
N SER A 32 -7.08 -4.13 5.48
CA SER A 32 -8.14 -4.85 4.76
C SER A 32 -8.10 -4.52 3.26
N TRP A 33 -8.05 -5.54 2.42
CA TRP A 33 -8.20 -5.36 0.96
C TRP A 33 -9.52 -4.68 0.59
N LYS A 34 -10.61 -4.94 1.32
CA LYS A 34 -11.92 -4.32 1.06
C LYS A 34 -11.85 -2.80 1.15
N GLU A 35 -11.16 -2.27 2.16
CA GLU A 35 -10.95 -0.83 2.35
C GLU A 35 -10.03 -0.26 1.27
N THR A 36 -8.88 -0.91 1.03
CA THR A 36 -7.95 -0.52 -0.04
C THR A 36 -8.66 -0.45 -1.38
N LYS A 37 -9.44 -1.47 -1.73
CA LYS A 37 -10.20 -1.55 -2.98
C LYS A 37 -11.14 -0.36 -3.11
N MET A 38 -11.87 0.04 -2.07
CA MET A 38 -12.75 1.21 -2.14
C MET A 38 -12.01 2.52 -2.42
N GLN A 39 -10.74 2.64 -2.01
CA GLN A 39 -9.92 3.85 -2.22
C GLN A 39 -9.28 3.91 -3.60
N VAL A 40 -8.91 2.76 -4.17
CA VAL A 40 -8.21 2.67 -5.46
C VAL A 40 -9.14 2.36 -6.62
N HIS A 41 -10.29 1.72 -6.36
CA HIS A 41 -11.23 1.33 -7.39
C HIS A 41 -11.78 2.55 -8.11
N GLN A 42 -11.70 2.54 -9.44
CA GLN A 42 -12.14 3.62 -10.31
C GLN A 42 -11.34 4.94 -10.15
N PHE A 43 -10.15 4.89 -9.56
CA PHE A 43 -9.22 6.03 -9.52
C PHE A 43 -8.16 5.88 -10.62
N SER A 44 -8.08 6.86 -11.53
CA SER A 44 -7.08 6.85 -12.60
C SER A 44 -5.69 7.16 -12.06
N GLY A 45 -4.70 6.34 -12.40
CA GLY A 45 -3.33 6.49 -11.87
C GLY A 45 -3.20 6.09 -10.40
N ASN A 46 -4.07 5.19 -9.89
CA ASN A 46 -3.88 4.65 -8.55
C ASN A 46 -2.59 3.82 -8.47
N ASP A 47 -1.92 3.90 -7.33
CA ASP A 47 -0.72 3.13 -7.05
C ASP A 47 -0.80 2.61 -5.61
N TYR A 48 -0.74 1.29 -5.48
CA TYR A 48 -0.82 0.60 -4.20
C TYR A 48 0.07 -0.65 -4.20
N LYS A 49 0.55 -1.04 -3.03
CA LYS A 49 1.39 -2.23 -2.84
C LYS A 49 1.00 -2.98 -1.58
N GLY A 50 0.87 -4.30 -1.72
CA GLY A 50 0.65 -5.20 -0.60
C GLY A 50 1.97 -5.68 -0.01
N PHE A 51 2.02 -5.79 1.31
CA PHE A 51 3.17 -6.26 2.09
C PHE A 51 2.76 -7.43 2.98
N ASP A 52 3.72 -8.30 3.26
CA ASP A 52 3.56 -9.42 4.18
C ASP A 52 3.64 -8.95 5.66
N SER A 53 4.18 -7.75 5.92
CA SER A 53 4.28 -7.15 7.27
C SER A 53 3.74 -5.71 7.32
N LEU A 54 3.15 -5.35 8.47
CA LEU A 54 2.72 -3.98 8.75
C LEU A 54 3.87 -2.99 8.89
N ASP A 55 5.00 -3.47 9.40
CA ASP A 55 6.18 -2.64 9.64
C ASP A 55 6.79 -2.18 8.32
N GLU A 56 7.07 -3.14 7.41
CA GLU A 56 7.51 -2.87 6.04
C GLU A 56 6.56 -1.92 5.29
N ALA A 57 5.26 -2.09 5.48
CA ALA A 57 4.24 -1.22 4.90
C ALA A 57 4.35 0.24 5.40
N ARG A 58 4.59 0.44 6.71
CA ARG A 58 4.77 1.77 7.29
C ARG A 58 6.05 2.42 6.80
N GLU A 59 7.15 1.69 6.76
CA GLU A 59 8.44 2.18 6.28
C GLU A 59 8.35 2.63 4.82
N ALA A 60 7.71 1.83 3.97
CA ALA A 60 7.47 2.18 2.58
C ALA A 60 6.65 3.48 2.44
N LEU A 61 5.59 3.64 3.24
CA LEU A 61 4.78 4.86 3.24
C LEU A 61 5.60 6.07 3.71
N ILE A 62 6.40 5.93 4.77
CA ILE A 62 7.24 7.01 5.31
C ILE A 62 8.27 7.45 4.26
N ASN A 63 8.96 6.49 3.63
CA ASN A 63 9.95 6.79 2.60
C ASN A 63 9.34 7.58 1.44
N ILE A 64 8.16 7.16 0.98
CA ILE A 64 7.43 7.87 -0.08
C ILE A 64 6.95 9.25 0.38
N LYS A 65 6.44 9.40 1.60
CA LYS A 65 6.06 10.72 2.15
C LYS A 65 7.25 11.68 2.22
N THR A 66 8.41 11.20 2.66
CA THR A 66 9.65 11.99 2.68
C THR A 66 10.06 12.41 1.27
N ALA A 67 10.02 11.48 0.31
CA ALA A 67 10.33 11.78 -1.09
C ALA A 67 9.34 12.79 -1.71
N GLN A 68 8.05 12.68 -1.42
CA GLN A 68 7.03 13.63 -1.87
C GLN A 68 7.18 15.02 -1.24
N ALA A 69 7.52 15.09 0.05
CA ALA A 69 7.79 16.36 0.73
C ALA A 69 8.95 17.12 0.06
N PHE A 70 10.01 16.40 -0.30
CA PHE A 70 11.13 16.97 -1.04
C PHE A 70 10.72 17.42 -2.46
N ALA A 71 9.96 16.60 -3.19
CA ALA A 71 9.49 16.94 -4.54
C ALA A 71 8.56 18.16 -4.57
N LYS A 72 7.79 18.43 -3.50
CA LYS A 72 6.95 19.63 -3.39
C LYS A 72 7.78 20.93 -3.32
N GLN A 73 8.95 20.88 -2.69
CA GLN A 73 9.83 22.04 -2.56
C GLN A 73 10.42 22.48 -3.92
N LEU A 74 10.67 21.52 -4.83
CA LEU A 74 11.28 21.80 -6.14
C LEU A 74 10.32 22.34 -7.20
N LYS A 75 9.01 22.17 -7.04
CA LYS A 75 8.00 22.68 -8.00
C LYS A 75 7.59 24.14 -7.76
N SER A 76 8.21 24.80 -6.77
CA SER A 76 7.95 26.19 -6.40
C SER A 76 9.10 27.13 -6.82
N THR A 77 9.94 26.72 -7.77
CA THR A 77 11.00 27.53 -8.39
C THR A 77 10.77 27.61 -9.88
#